data_AF-R1GSL5-F1
#
_entry.id   AF-R1GSL5-F1
#
_cell.length_a   1.000
_cell.length_b   1.000
_cell.length_c   1.000
_cell.angle_alpha   90.00
_cell.angle_beta   90.00
_cell.angle_gamma   90.00
#
_symmetry.space_group_name_H-M   'P 1'
#
loop_
_entity.id
_entity.type
_entity.pdbx_description
1 polymer ?
#
loop_
_entity_poly.entity_id
_entity_poly.type
_entity_poly.pdbx_seq_one_letter_code
_entity_poly.pdbx_strand_id
1 'polypeptide(L)'
;MTQYAWSCKQPAFVQFGRPAAALHQGLAAPAALLLALPNLFPNVKEGMNALRSGLTRWPHPAAGALLASLAHRCKLRLGGPRYYQGTLVRLPVLGDGDDPSWESPRQLLRRLQCIGWGWLALALLLTLIGGLHG
;
A
#
# COMPACT_ATOMS: atom_id res chain seq x y z
N MET A 1 -14.75 -15.19 10.81
CA MET A 1 -14.89 -13.84 10.23
C MET A 1 -14.90 -12.82 11.36
N THR A 2 -13.74 -12.32 11.78
CA THR A 2 -13.65 -11.19 12.72
C THR A 2 -14.00 -9.92 11.96
N GLN A 3 -15.30 -9.70 11.76
CA GLN A 3 -15.81 -8.46 11.23
C GLN A 3 -15.39 -7.36 12.21
N TYR A 4 -14.70 -6.33 11.72
CA TYR A 4 -14.45 -5.10 12.46
C TYR A 4 -15.77 -4.63 13.07
N ALA A 5 -15.95 -4.83 14.38
CA ALA A 5 -17.23 -4.66 15.07
C ALA A 5 -17.81 -3.23 14.90
N TRP A 6 -16.98 -2.28 14.49
CA TRP A 6 -17.33 -0.87 14.28
C TRP A 6 -16.79 -0.34 12.94
N SER A 7 -17.13 -0.99 11.84
CA SER A 7 -16.74 -0.53 10.50
C SER A 7 -17.30 0.86 10.20
N CYS A 8 -16.43 1.80 9.83
CA CYS A 8 -16.82 3.16 9.41
C CYS A 8 -17.67 3.19 8.14
N LYS A 9 -17.78 2.07 7.41
CA LYS A 9 -18.66 1.92 6.25
C LYS A 9 -20.13 1.72 6.63
N GLN A 10 -20.41 1.40 7.89
CA GLN A 10 -21.77 1.24 8.39
C GLN A 10 -22.26 2.58 8.98
N PRO A 11 -23.46 3.07 8.59
CA PRO A 11 -23.99 4.34 9.08
C PRO A 11 -24.03 4.42 10.62
N ALA A 12 -24.37 3.30 11.28
CA ALA A 12 -24.46 3.19 12.73
C ALA A 12 -23.14 3.48 13.46
N PHE A 13 -22.00 3.26 12.82
CA PHE A 13 -20.68 3.40 13.44
C PHE A 13 -19.84 4.52 12.82
N VAL A 14 -20.42 5.39 12.00
CA VAL A 14 -19.63 6.37 11.24
C VAL A 14 -18.88 7.36 12.16
N GLN A 15 -19.50 7.78 13.26
CA GLN A 15 -18.95 8.78 14.18
C GLN A 15 -17.74 8.24 14.97
N PHE A 16 -17.79 6.98 15.38
CA PHE A 16 -16.68 6.31 16.08
C PHE A 16 -15.66 5.70 15.11
N GLY A 17 -16.14 5.11 14.02
CA GLY A 17 -15.31 4.39 13.07
C GLY A 17 -14.40 5.31 12.25
N ARG A 18 -14.80 6.56 11.96
CA ARG A 18 -13.95 7.51 11.23
C ARG A 18 -12.67 7.90 11.98
N PRO A 19 -12.72 8.37 13.24
CA PRO A 19 -11.50 8.69 13.98
C PRO A 19 -10.65 7.44 14.23
N ALA A 20 -11.25 6.29 14.55
CA ALA A 20 -10.53 5.03 14.70
C ALA A 20 -9.80 4.63 13.40
N ALA A 21 -10.47 4.74 12.25
CA ALA A 21 -9.88 4.46 10.95
C ALA A 21 -8.76 5.45 10.60
N ALA A 22 -8.91 6.73 10.92
CA ALA A 22 -7.88 7.75 10.69
C ALA A 22 -6.63 7.48 11.55
N LEU A 23 -6.80 7.16 12.83
CA LEU A 23 -5.69 6.79 13.71
C LEU A 23 -4.96 5.54 13.19
N HIS A 24 -5.70 4.49 12.83
CA HIS A 24 -5.11 3.29 12.25
C HIS A 24 -4.33 3.59 10.96
N GLN A 25 -4.90 4.42 10.07
CA GLN A 25 -4.22 4.85 8.85
C GLN A 25 -2.93 5.62 9.15
N GLY A 26 -2.94 6.50 10.13
CA GLY A 26 -1.76 7.25 10.57
C GLY A 26 -0.67 6.32 11.10
N LEU A 27 -1.03 5.37 11.97
CA LEU A 27 -0.09 4.39 12.53
C LEU A 27 0.48 3.44 11.46
N ALA A 28 -0.32 3.07 10.47
CA ALA A 28 0.11 2.20 9.37
C ALA A 28 0.89 2.95 8.27
N ALA A 29 0.81 4.29 8.22
CA ALA A 29 1.40 5.08 7.14
C ALA A 29 2.93 4.92 7.02
N PRO A 30 3.74 4.94 8.09
CA PRO A 30 5.19 4.75 7.99
C PRO A 30 5.55 3.41 7.34
N ALA A 31 4.91 2.33 7.78
CA ALA A 31 5.13 1.00 7.22
C ALA A 31 4.74 0.94 5.73
N ALA A 32 3.60 1.52 5.35
CA ALA A 32 3.16 1.57 3.96
C ALA A 32 4.14 2.36 3.07
N LEU A 33 4.66 3.49 3.56
CA LEU A 33 5.62 4.30 2.82
C LEU A 33 6.98 3.61 2.71
N LEU A 34 7.48 2.96 3.78
CA LEU A 34 8.71 2.15 3.73
C LEU A 34 8.62 1.02 2.72
N LEU A 35 7.45 0.38 2.59
CA LEU A 35 7.22 -0.65 1.57
C LEU A 35 7.10 -0.06 0.15
N ALA A 36 6.69 1.20 0.01
CA ALA A 36 6.57 1.87 -1.29
C ALA A 36 7.93 2.32 -1.84
N LEU A 37 8.85 2.78 -0.98
CA LEU A 37 10.12 3.40 -1.39
C LEU A 37 10.96 2.53 -2.36
N PRO A 38 11.20 1.23 -2.12
CA PRO A 38 12.04 0.44 -3.03
C PRO A 38 11.40 0.19 -4.41
N ASN A 39 10.10 0.46 -4.56
CA ASN A 39 9.41 0.38 -5.86
C ASN A 39 9.66 1.59 -6.75
N LEU A 40 10.34 2.63 -6.25
CA LEU A 40 10.81 3.77 -7.04
C LEU A 40 11.89 3.35 -8.05
N PHE A 41 12.63 2.27 -7.79
CA PHE A 41 13.76 1.85 -8.62
C PHE A 41 13.35 0.80 -9.67
N PRO A 42 14.03 0.77 -10.85
CA PRO A 42 15.17 1.62 -11.23
C PRO A 42 14.80 3.02 -11.75
N ASN A 43 13.58 3.22 -12.25
CA ASN A 43 13.15 4.50 -12.84
C ASN A 43 12.44 5.38 -11.80
N VAL A 44 13.23 6.15 -11.05
CA VAL A 44 12.75 6.97 -9.93
C VAL A 44 11.68 7.97 -10.36
N LYS A 45 11.79 8.56 -11.56
CA LYS A 45 10.82 9.54 -12.06
C LYS A 45 9.44 8.91 -12.25
N GLU A 46 9.38 7.77 -12.94
CA GLU A 46 8.13 7.04 -13.16
C GLU A 46 7.56 6.48 -11.86
N GLY A 47 8.42 5.88 -11.02
CA GLY A 47 8.02 5.38 -9.71
C GLY A 47 7.45 6.48 -8.81
N MET A 48 8.05 7.67 -8.80
CA MET A 48 7.58 8.81 -8.02
C MET A 48 6.24 9.34 -8.56
N ASN A 49 6.07 9.38 -9.89
CA ASN A 49 4.80 9.74 -10.50
C ASN A 49 3.70 8.75 -10.10
N ALA A 50 3.99 7.44 -10.14
CA ALA A 50 3.06 6.40 -9.71
C ALA A 50 2.70 6.58 -8.22
N LEU A 51 3.69 6.72 -7.35
CA LEU A 51 3.53 6.94 -5.91
C LEU A 51 2.65 8.17 -5.62
N ARG A 52 2.97 9.31 -6.25
CA ARG A 52 2.20 10.57 -6.11
C ARG A 52 0.76 10.39 -6.56
N SER A 53 0.55 9.67 -7.66
CA SER A 53 -0.79 9.39 -8.17
C SER A 53 -1.65 8.57 -7.20
N GLY A 54 -1.01 7.71 -6.38
CA GLY A 54 -1.66 6.96 -5.32
C GLY A 54 -1.97 7.82 -4.10
N LEU A 55 -1.03 8.65 -3.68
CA LEU A 55 -1.21 9.60 -2.57
C LEU A 55 -2.41 10.53 -2.78
N THR A 56 -2.60 11.03 -4.01
CA THR A 56 -3.62 12.06 -4.30
C THR A 56 -4.98 11.48 -4.62
N ARG A 57 -5.05 10.30 -5.26
CA ARG A 57 -6.31 9.75 -5.76
C ARG A 57 -6.95 8.75 -4.80
N TRP A 58 -6.16 8.03 -4.01
CA TRP A 58 -6.68 6.97 -3.16
C TRP A 58 -7.28 7.52 -1.86
N PRO A 59 -8.41 6.99 -1.35
CA PRO A 59 -9.02 7.46 -0.11
C PRO A 59 -8.12 7.40 1.13
N HIS A 60 -7.06 6.59 1.11
CA HIS A 60 -6.08 6.44 2.19
C HIS A 60 -4.69 6.68 1.59
N PRO A 61 -4.10 7.88 1.74
CA PRO A 61 -2.95 8.30 0.94
C PRO A 61 -1.76 7.33 1.00
N ALA A 62 -1.29 6.95 2.19
CA ALA A 62 -0.12 6.07 2.34
C ALA A 62 -0.34 4.68 1.75
N ALA A 63 -1.56 4.12 1.92
CA ALA A 63 -1.92 2.86 1.27
C ALA A 63 -2.01 3.02 -0.26
N GLY A 64 -2.53 4.16 -0.73
CA GLY A 64 -2.56 4.50 -2.15
C GLY A 64 -1.16 4.57 -2.77
N ALA A 65 -0.22 5.21 -2.07
CA ALA A 65 1.19 5.29 -2.46
C ALA A 65 1.79 3.89 -2.67
N LEU A 66 1.57 2.99 -1.71
CA LEU A 66 2.00 1.59 -1.80
C LEU A 66 1.33 0.86 -2.98
N LEU A 67 0.00 0.97 -3.10
CA LEU A 67 -0.75 0.31 -4.17
C LEU A 67 -0.31 0.79 -5.56
N ALA A 68 -0.16 2.10 -5.76
CA ALA A 68 0.21 2.66 -7.05
C ALA A 68 1.67 2.34 -7.44
N SER A 69 2.59 2.40 -6.47
CA SER A 69 3.99 2.02 -6.71
C SER A 69 4.15 0.53 -7.00
N LEU A 70 3.41 -0.35 -6.32
CA LEU A 70 3.36 -1.78 -6.62
C LEU A 70 2.71 -2.07 -7.98
N ALA A 71 1.58 -1.43 -8.30
CA ALA A 71 0.91 -1.57 -9.59
C ALA A 71 1.87 -1.23 -10.73
N HIS A 72 2.55 -0.08 -10.63
CA HIS A 72 3.56 0.33 -11.60
C HIS A 72 4.75 -0.66 -11.67
N ARG A 73 5.27 -1.11 -10.52
CA ARG A 73 6.42 -2.02 -10.47
C ARG A 73 6.12 -3.41 -11.03
N CYS A 74 4.90 -3.91 -10.81
CA CYS A 74 4.45 -5.21 -11.30
C CYS A 74 3.77 -5.15 -12.67
N LYS A 75 3.67 -3.96 -13.28
CA LYS A 75 2.96 -3.73 -14.56
C LYS A 75 1.51 -4.21 -14.50
N LEU A 76 0.83 -3.85 -13.42
CA LEU A 76 -0.57 -4.17 -13.16
C LEU A 76 -1.42 -2.92 -13.14
N ARG A 77 -2.71 -3.11 -13.42
CA ARG A 77 -3.77 -2.13 -13.24
C ARG A 77 -4.66 -2.53 -12.07
N LEU A 78 -4.66 -1.72 -11.01
CA LEU A 78 -5.43 -1.96 -9.79
C LEU A 78 -6.55 -0.93 -9.62
N GLY A 79 -7.61 -1.28 -8.89
CA GLY A 79 -8.71 -0.37 -8.59
C GLY A 79 -9.98 -0.71 -9.38
N GLY A 80 -10.68 0.31 -9.86
CA GLY A 80 -11.90 0.12 -10.65
C GLY A 80 -13.17 -0.13 -9.81
N PRO A 81 -14.23 -0.66 -10.43
CA PRO A 81 -15.52 -0.87 -9.79
C PRO A 81 -15.47 -1.95 -8.70
N ARG A 82 -16.02 -1.66 -7.52
CA ARG A 82 -16.21 -2.61 -6.42
C ARG A 82 -17.67 -2.61 -5.98
N TYR A 83 -18.27 -3.78 -5.80
CA TYR A 83 -19.60 -3.91 -5.22
C TYR A 83 -19.51 -4.09 -3.71
N TYR A 84 -20.17 -3.22 -2.95
CA TYR A 84 -20.38 -3.37 -1.51
C TYR A 84 -21.88 -3.34 -1.23
N GLN A 85 -22.44 -4.42 -0.69
CA GLN A 85 -23.85 -4.50 -0.30
C GLN A 85 -24.82 -4.00 -1.41
N GLY A 86 -24.54 -4.38 -2.67
CA GLY A 86 -25.33 -3.96 -3.84
C GLY A 86 -25.04 -2.55 -4.37
N THR A 87 -24.24 -1.75 -3.67
CA THR A 87 -23.80 -0.42 -4.14
C THR A 87 -22.48 -0.53 -4.91
N LEU A 88 -22.45 0.03 -6.12
CA LEU A 88 -21.24 0.15 -6.92
C LEU A 88 -20.39 1.34 -6.42
N VAL A 89 -19.20 1.05 -5.90
CA VAL A 89 -18.19 2.03 -5.52
C VAL A 89 -17.08 2.01 -6.56
N ARG A 90 -16.85 3.13 -7.25
CA ARG A 90 -15.74 3.25 -8.21
C ARG A 90 -14.51 3.83 -7.52
N LEU A 91 -13.45 3.03 -7.43
CA LEU A 91 -12.15 3.49 -6.96
C LEU A 91 -11.29 3.96 -8.14
N PRO A 92 -10.38 4.92 -7.93
CA PRO A 92 -9.45 5.33 -8.97
C PRO A 92 -8.65 4.13 -9.47
N VAL A 93 -8.39 4.11 -10.77
CA VAL A 93 -7.51 3.12 -11.38
C VAL A 93 -6.06 3.57 -11.17
N LEU A 94 -5.23 2.65 -10.66
CA LEU A 94 -3.81 2.84 -10.36
C LEU A 94 -2.98 1.93 -11.27
N GLY A 95 -1.93 2.47 -11.87
CA GLY A 95 -1.10 1.75 -12.83
C GLY A 95 -1.66 1.77 -14.26
N ASP A 96 -0.81 1.42 -15.20
CA ASP A 96 -1.00 1.48 -16.66
C ASP A 96 -0.73 0.13 -17.35
N GLY A 97 -0.50 -0.93 -16.58
CA GLY A 97 -0.25 -2.27 -17.10
C GLY A 97 -1.51 -3.11 -17.28
N ASP A 98 -1.34 -4.43 -17.21
CA ASP A 98 -2.39 -5.40 -17.50
C ASP A 98 -3.36 -5.59 -16.33
N ASP A 99 -4.55 -6.11 -16.64
CA ASP A 99 -5.47 -6.53 -15.59
C ASP A 99 -4.89 -7.71 -14.79
N PRO A 100 -5.10 -7.76 -13.46
CA PRO A 100 -4.51 -8.77 -12.62
C PRO A 100 -5.03 -10.17 -12.96
N SER A 101 -4.11 -11.11 -13.10
CA SER A 101 -4.39 -12.54 -13.23
C SER A 101 -4.41 -13.22 -11.86
N TRP A 102 -4.69 -14.53 -11.85
CA TRP A 102 -4.64 -15.35 -10.65
C TRP A 102 -3.22 -15.44 -10.04
N GLU A 103 -2.17 -15.14 -10.82
CA GLU A 103 -0.77 -15.13 -10.35
C GLU A 103 -0.37 -13.80 -9.70
N SER A 104 -1.07 -12.72 -10.01
CA SER A 104 -0.73 -11.36 -9.56
C SER A 104 -0.60 -11.23 -8.03
N PRO A 105 -1.45 -11.85 -7.18
CA PRO A 105 -1.26 -11.80 -5.72
C PRO A 105 0.07 -12.40 -5.27
N ARG A 106 0.51 -13.50 -5.89
CA ARG A 106 1.79 -14.14 -5.58
C ARG A 106 2.97 -13.27 -6.01
N GLN A 107 2.87 -12.63 -7.17
CA GLN A 107 3.88 -11.69 -7.66
C GLN A 107 4.05 -10.49 -6.71
N LEU A 108 2.93 -9.90 -6.27
CA LEU A 108 2.91 -8.78 -5.31
C LEU A 108 3.48 -9.19 -3.96
N LEU A 109 3.08 -10.35 -3.43
CA LEU A 109 3.59 -10.86 -2.16
C LEU A 109 5.09 -11.10 -2.21
N ARG A 110 5.59 -11.74 -3.28
CA ARG A 110 7.04 -11.94 -3.47
C ARG A 110 7.79 -10.61 -3.47
N ARG A 111 7.26 -9.58 -4.14
CA ARG A 111 7.87 -8.25 -4.16
C ARG A 111 7.92 -7.63 -2.76
N LEU A 112 6.82 -7.69 -2.01
CA LEU A 112 6.74 -7.20 -0.63
C LEU A 112 7.71 -7.94 0.29
N GLN A 113 7.82 -9.27 0.18
CA GLN A 113 8.76 -10.07 0.94
C GLN A 113 10.21 -9.68 0.62
N CYS A 114 10.57 -9.53 -0.66
CA CYS A 114 11.91 -9.06 -1.04
C CYS A 114 12.24 -7.70 -0.42
N ILE A 115 11.26 -6.77 -0.39
CA ILE A 115 11.44 -5.47 0.25
C ILE A 115 11.62 -5.62 1.76
N GLY A 116 10.79 -6.42 2.42
CA GLY A 116 10.89 -6.70 3.85
C GLY A 116 12.25 -7.28 4.23
N TRP A 117 12.70 -8.30 3.50
CA TRP A 117 14.04 -8.87 3.67
C TRP A 117 15.15 -7.85 3.42
N GLY A 118 14.99 -6.96 2.42
CA GLY A 118 15.93 -5.87 2.17
C GLY A 118 16.05 -4.91 3.34
N TRP A 119 14.92 -4.50 3.95
CA TRP A 119 14.93 -3.65 5.14
C TRP A 119 15.52 -4.35 6.37
N LEU A 120 15.22 -5.63 6.57
CA LEU A 120 15.80 -6.43 7.66
C LEU A 120 17.32 -6.56 7.50
N ALA A 121 17.81 -6.83 6.29
CA ALA A 121 19.24 -6.90 6.01
C ALA A 121 19.92 -5.54 6.27
N LEU A 122 19.31 -4.43 5.84
CA LEU A 122 19.83 -3.09 6.10
C LEU A 122 19.88 -2.77 7.60
N ALA A 123 18.81 -3.09 8.34
CA ALA A 123 18.77 -2.89 9.79
C ALA A 123 19.87 -3.68 10.49
N LEU A 124 20.04 -4.96 10.13
CA LEU A 124 21.10 -5.82 10.66
C LEU A 124 22.49 -5.23 10.39
N LEU A 125 22.75 -4.79 9.15
CA LEU A 125 24.03 -4.17 8.79
C LEU A 125 24.32 -2.91 9.63
N LEU A 126 23.33 -2.04 9.80
CA LEU A 126 23.47 -0.83 10.63
C LEU A 126 23.75 -1.18 12.10
N THR A 127 23.09 -2.20 12.64
CA THR A 127 23.34 -2.68 14.01
C THR A 127 24.77 -3.21 14.17
N LEU A 128 25.25 -4.01 13.22
CA LEU A 128 26.62 -4.55 13.25
C LEU A 128 27.67 -3.45 13.15
N ILE A 129 27.47 -2.47 12.25
CA ILE A 129 28.38 -1.32 12.10
C ILE A 129 28.40 -0.48 13.38
N GLY A 130 27.25 -0.24 14.00
CA GLY A 130 27.17 0.49 15.27
C GLY A 130 27.89 -0.22 16.41
N GLY A 131 27.75 -1.54 16.51
CA GLY A 131 28.45 -2.36 17.52
C GLY A 131 29.95 -2.51 17.29
N LEU A 132 30.46 -2.22 16.10
CA LEU A 132 31.91 -2.22 15.81
C LEU A 132 32.60 -0.89 16.16
N HIS A 133 31.84 0.18 16.36
CA HIS A 133 32.36 1.53 16.67
C HIS A 133 32.12 1.95 18.14
N GLY A 134 31.52 1.10 18.97
CA GLY A 134 31.32 1.31 20.41
C GLY A 134 32.10 0.29 21.22
#